data_AF-A0A329R8B4-F1
#
_entry.id   AF-A0A329R8B4-F1
#
_cell.length_a   1.000
_cell.length_b   1.000
_cell.length_c   1.000
_cell.angle_alpha   90.00
_cell.angle_beta   90.00
_cell.angle_gamma   90.00
#
_symmetry.space_group_name_H-M   'P 1'
#
loop_
_entity.id
_entity.type
_entity.pdbx_description
1 polymer ?
#
loop_
_entity_poly.entity_id
_entity_poly.type
_entity_poly.pdbx_seq_one_letter_code
_entity_poly.pdbx_strand_id
1 'polypeptide(L)' 'MMHYKLLTISYEDSLVAVGGSANMTKAAWSRNDEFVFYVEGPAAYQAQVRFNSLLEKCV' A
#
# COMPACT_ATOMS: atom_id res chain seq x y z
N MET A 1 5.03 1.77 16.82
CA MET A 1 3.64 2.01 16.36
C MET A 1 3.62 1.84 14.84
N MET A 2 2.61 1.17 14.29
CA MET A 2 2.49 0.94 12.84
C MET A 2 2.30 2.28 12.10
N HIS A 3 3.12 2.53 11.07
CA HIS A 3 3.11 3.80 10.32
C HIS A 3 3.26 3.60 8.80
N TYR A 4 3.02 2.38 8.30
CA TYR A 4 3.02 2.07 6.88
C TYR A 4 1.78 2.66 6.18
N LYS A 5 1.96 3.19 4.97
CA LYS A 5 0.88 3.57 4.06
C LYS A 5 1.08 2.76 2.79
N LEU A 6 0.28 1.72 2.65
CA LEU A 6 0.31 0.78 1.55
C LEU A 6 -1.12 0.41 1.21
N LEU A 7 -1.45 0.50 -0.07
CA LEU A 7 -2.70 0.03 -0.65
C LEU A 7 -2.35 -1.00 -1.72
N THR A 8 -2.82 -2.24 -1.57
CA THR A 8 -2.72 -3.26 -2.60
C THR A 8 -4.09 -3.46 -3.25
N ILE A 9 -4.10 -3.60 -4.57
CA ILE A 9 -5.30 -3.82 -5.38
C ILE A 9 -5.07 -5.07 -6.21
N SER A 10 -5.95 -6.07 -6.04
CA SER A 10 -5.92 -7.30 -6.82
C SER A 10 -6.97 -7.23 -7.93
N TYR A 11 -6.53 -7.53 -9.14
CA TYR A 11 -7.37 -7.81 -10.30
C TYR A 11 -7.34 -9.31 -10.59
N GLU A 12 -8.04 -9.75 -11.63
CA GLU A 12 -8.13 -11.16 -12.02
C GLU A 12 -6.74 -11.75 -12.35
N ASP A 13 -5.94 -11.03 -13.14
CA ASP A 13 -4.62 -11.50 -13.61
C ASP A 13 -3.43 -10.68 -13.09
N SER A 14 -3.69 -9.67 -12.25
CA SER A 14 -2.64 -8.74 -11.84
C SER A 14 -2.82 -8.21 -10.42
N LEU A 15 -1.74 -7.66 -9.89
CA LEU A 15 -1.71 -7.01 -8.59
C LEU A 15 -0.91 -5.72 -8.69
N VAL A 16 -1.47 -4.66 -8.13
CA VAL A 16 -0.85 -3.35 -8.03
C VAL A 16 -0.66 -3.02 -6.55
N ALA A 17 0.47 -2.42 -6.21
CA ALA A 17 0.69 -1.84 -4.89
C ALA A 17 1.02 -0.36 -5.02
N VAL A 18 0.34 0.44 -4.20
CA VAL A 18 0.53 1.88 -4.07
C VAL A 18 1.10 2.15 -2.69
N GLY A 19 2.27 2.75 -2.64
CA GLY A 19 2.96 3.10 -1.40
C GLY A 19 3.39 4.55 -1.39
N GLY A 20 3.75 5.06 -0.22
CA GLY A 20 4.24 6.43 -0.11
C GLY A 20 4.06 7.05 1.27
N SER A 21 4.03 8.39 1.28
CA SER A 21 3.75 9.18 2.48
C SER A 21 2.25 9.37 2.73
N ALA A 22 1.44 9.28 1.67
CA ALA A 22 0.02 9.61 1.69
C ALA A 22 -0.80 8.68 2.60
N ASN A 23 -1.39 9.26 3.65
CA ASN A 23 -2.41 8.58 4.46
C ASN A 23 -3.72 8.39 3.67
N MET A 24 -4.58 7.47 4.09
CA MET A 24 -5.95 7.34 3.55
C MET A 24 -6.88 8.43 4.11
N THR A 25 -6.54 9.71 3.88
CA THR A 25 -7.28 10.87 4.36
C THR A 25 -7.49 11.89 3.25
N LYS A 26 -8.56 12.66 3.34
CA LYS A 26 -8.85 13.71 2.33
C LYS A 26 -7.70 14.69 2.16
N ALA A 27 -7.00 15.06 3.24
CA ALA A 27 -5.90 16.02 3.17
C ALA A 27 -4.73 15.48 2.31
N ALA A 28 -4.33 14.23 2.54
CA ALA A 28 -3.25 13.58 1.77
C ALA A 28 -3.58 13.45 0.28
N TRP A 29 -4.85 13.20 -0.07
CA TRP A 29 -5.28 13.01 -1.46
C TRP A 29 -5.78 14.28 -2.16
N SER A 30 -5.72 15.47 -1.53
CA SER A 30 -6.24 16.71 -2.15
C SER A 30 -5.49 18.00 -1.84
N ARG A 31 -4.62 18.03 -0.82
CA ARG A 31 -3.98 19.28 -0.37
C ARG A 31 -2.51 19.13 -0.03
N ASN A 32 -2.14 18.05 0.66
CA ASN A 32 -0.76 17.86 1.07
C ASN A 32 0.10 17.53 -0.15
N ASP A 33 1.36 17.97 -0.10
CA ASP A 33 2.39 17.45 -0.98
C ASP A 33 2.80 16.07 -0.45
N GLU A 34 2.42 15.03 -1.17
CA GLU A 34 2.65 13.65 -0.79
C GLU A 34 3.45 12.94 -1.89
N PHE A 35 4.44 12.16 -1.49
CA PHE A 35 5.12 11.26 -2.39
C PHE A 35 4.35 9.96 -2.50
N VAL A 36 3.95 9.58 -3.71
CA VAL A 36 3.22 8.34 -4.00
C VAL A 36 3.93 7.62 -5.14
N PHE A 37 4.15 6.32 -4.98
CA PHE A 37 4.68 5.45 -6.02
C PHE A 37 3.75 4.27 -6.27
N TYR A 38 3.79 3.80 -7.52
CA TYR A 38 3.01 2.68 -8.02
C TYR A 38 3.99 1.58 -8.44
N VAL A 39 3.75 0.35 -7.99
CA VAL A 39 4.49 -0.83 -8.43
C VAL A 39 3.52 -1.92 -8.85
N GLU A 40 3.92 -2.63 -9.89
CA GLU A 40 3.18 -3.77 -10.45
C GLU A 40 4.05 -5.03 -10.45
N GLY A 41 3.43 -6.16 -10.77
CA GLY A 41 4.14 -7.42 -10.96
C GLY A 41 4.80 -7.91 -9.66
N PRO A 42 5.99 -8.55 -9.73
CA PRO A 42 6.60 -9.22 -8.58
C PRO A 42 6.73 -8.37 -7.31
N ALA A 43 6.99 -7.06 -7.46
CA ALA A 43 7.13 -6.14 -6.33
C ALA A 43 5.80 -5.93 -5.59
N ALA A 44 4.69 -5.85 -6.32
CA ALA A 44 3.36 -5.76 -5.72
C ALA A 44 3.04 -7.03 -4.91
N TYR A 45 3.37 -8.22 -5.46
CA TYR A 45 3.13 -9.48 -4.76
C TYR A 45 3.93 -9.56 -3.45
N GLN A 46 5.18 -9.12 -3.45
CA GLN A 46 5.98 -9.05 -2.22
C GLN A 46 5.38 -8.10 -1.19
N ALA A 47 4.84 -6.94 -1.63
CA ALA A 47 4.17 -6.00 -0.75
C ALA A 47 2.92 -6.61 -0.10
N GLN A 48 2.10 -7.34 -0.87
CA GLN A 48 0.93 -8.06 -0.37
C GLN A 48 1.30 -9.15 0.65
N VAL A 49 2.30 -9.97 0.36
CA VAL A 49 2.77 -11.02 1.28
C VAL A 49 3.25 -10.40 2.59
N ARG A 50 3.98 -9.29 2.52
CA ARG A 50 4.44 -8.58 3.73
C ARG A 50 3.27 -8.02 4.54
N PHE A 51 2.24 -7.49 3.88
CA PHE A 51 1.03 -7.02 4.54
C PHE A 51 0.30 -8.16 5.27
N ASN A 52 0.13 -9.32 4.63
CA ASN A 52 -0.50 -10.49 5.25
C ASN A 52 0.24 -10.96 6.51
N SER A 53 1.57 -11.04 6.46
CA SER A 53 2.38 -11.42 7.63
C SER A 53 2.27 -10.42 8.79
N LEU A 54 2.00 -9.14 8.51
CA LEU A 54 1.75 -8.15 9.55
C LEU A 54 0.35 -8.31 10.16
N LEU A 55 -0.67 -8.62 9.34
CA LEU A 55 -2.02 -8.88 9.83
C LEU A 55 -2.07 -10.08 10.77
N GLU A 56 -1.33 -11.15 10.50
CA GLU A 56 -1.23 -12.33 11.38
C GLU A 56 -0.73 -11.99 12.79
N LYS A 57 0.05 -10.92 12.94
CA LYS A 57 0.58 -10.44 14.23
C LYS A 57 -0.36 -9.47 14.95
N CYS A 58 -1.45 -9.06 14.30
CA CYS A 58 -2.46 -8.17 14.86
C CYS A 58 -3.65 -8.93 15.47
N VAL A 59 -3.69 -10.26 15.32
CA VAL A 59 -4.70 -11.17 15.89
C VAL A 59 -4.20 -11.76 17.20
#